data_AF-A0A165G037-F1
#
_entry.id   AF-A0A165G037-F1
#
_cell.length_a   1.000
_cell.length_b   1.000
_cell.length_c   1.000
_cell.angle_alpha   90.00
_cell.angle_beta   90.00
_cell.angle_gamma   90.00
#
_symmetry.space_group_name_H-M   'P 1'
#
loop_
_entity.id
_entity.type
_entity.pdbx_description
1 polymer ?
#
loop_
_entity_poly.entity_id
_entity_poly.type
_entity_poly.pdbx_seq_one_letter_code
_entity_poly.pdbx_strand_id
1 'polypeptide(L)'
;RADCKGKTCRKHTPHKVTQYKKGKDSIFAQGKRRYDRKQSGYGGQTKPVFHKKAKTTKKVVLRLECTVCKYKMQLALKRCKHFELGGEKKTKGAALQFVSVVVMLVWSVADLRPVIVSFLSVSLCSSSLVCHALCRRRAP
;
A
#
# COMPACT_ATOMS: atom_id res chain seq x y z
N ARG A 1 5.85 11.73 -18.47
CA ARG A 1 5.61 12.05 -19.89
C ARG A 1 5.72 10.73 -20.66
N ALA A 2 4.83 10.43 -21.60
CA ALA A 2 4.83 9.16 -22.33
C ALA A 2 4.33 9.36 -23.75
N ASP A 3 4.65 8.44 -24.66
CA ASP A 3 4.17 8.44 -26.04
C ASP A 3 2.66 8.29 -26.13
N CYS A 4 2.00 9.24 -26.80
CA CYS A 4 0.57 9.17 -27.06
C CYS A 4 0.28 8.56 -28.44
N LYS A 5 -0.35 7.37 -28.46
CA LYS A 5 -0.79 6.68 -29.69
C LYS A 5 -2.08 7.24 -30.31
N GLY A 6 -2.60 8.35 -29.77
CA GLY A 6 -3.76 9.03 -30.34
C GLY A 6 -3.45 9.54 -31.74
N LYS A 7 -4.41 9.41 -32.67
CA LYS A 7 -4.25 9.79 -34.09
C LYS A 7 -3.73 11.22 -34.26
N THR A 8 -4.16 12.14 -33.39
CA THR A 8 -3.84 13.57 -33.41
C THR A 8 -2.54 13.95 -32.70
N CYS A 9 -2.12 13.21 -31.67
CA CYS A 9 -0.95 13.59 -30.87
C CYS A 9 0.35 13.02 -31.44
N ARG A 10 0.43 11.68 -31.62
CA ARG A 10 1.63 10.93 -32.05
C ARG A 10 2.96 11.44 -31.47
N LYS A 11 2.94 11.95 -30.24
CA LYS A 11 4.07 12.61 -29.57
C LYS A 11 4.05 12.37 -28.07
N HIS A 12 5.16 12.68 -27.41
CA HIS A 12 5.31 12.57 -25.97
C HIS A 12 4.52 13.66 -25.23
N THR A 13 3.40 13.28 -24.62
CA THR A 13 2.52 14.19 -23.88
C THR A 13 2.52 13.91 -22.37
N PRO A 14 2.13 14.88 -21.53
CA PRO A 14 1.80 14.62 -20.13
C PRO A 14 0.51 13.79 -20.03
N HIS A 15 0.55 12.76 -19.18
CA HIS A 15 -0.55 11.83 -18.96
C HIS A 15 -0.96 11.84 -17.49
N LYS A 16 -2.26 11.83 -17.21
CA LYS A 16 -2.79 11.58 -15.88
C LYS A 16 -2.74 10.07 -15.63
N VAL A 17 -2.12 9.67 -14.53
CA VAL A 17 -1.95 8.26 -14.17
C VAL A 17 -3.00 7.88 -13.13
N THR A 18 -3.77 6.84 -13.42
CA THR A 18 -4.75 6.28 -12.48
C THR A 18 -4.58 4.76 -12.40
N GLN A 19 -5.01 4.15 -11.30
CA GLN A 19 -5.05 2.70 -11.21
C GLN A 19 -6.26 2.16 -11.98
N TYR A 20 -6.04 1.12 -12.80
CA TYR A 20 -7.13 0.42 -13.46
C TYR A 20 -7.96 -0.36 -12.44
N LYS A 21 -9.28 -0.21 -12.53
CA LYS A 21 -10.26 -1.03 -11.79
C LYS A 21 -11.08 -1.82 -12.81
N LYS A 22 -11.32 -3.10 -12.52
CA LYS A 22 -12.23 -3.92 -13.33
C LYS A 22 -13.65 -3.37 -13.18
N GLY A 23 -14.36 -3.17 -14.30
CA GLY A 23 -15.77 -2.80 -14.29
C GLY A 23 -16.69 -3.95 -13.87
N LYS A 24 -17.99 -3.64 -13.71
CA LYS A 24 -19.05 -4.65 -13.48
C LYS A 24 -19.16 -5.56 -14.70
N ASP A 25 -19.29 -6.87 -14.47
CA ASP A 25 -19.47 -7.84 -15.54
C ASP A 25 -20.87 -7.68 -16.17
N SER A 26 -20.95 -7.71 -17.52
CA SER A 26 -22.21 -7.57 -18.26
C SER A 26 -22.96 -8.89 -18.35
N ILE A 27 -24.27 -8.87 -18.09
CA ILE A 27 -25.16 -10.05 -18.13
C ILE A 27 -25.43 -10.49 -19.57
N PHE A 28 -25.49 -9.53 -20.50
CA PHE A 28 -25.83 -9.78 -21.90
C PHE A 28 -24.66 -10.34 -22.72
N ALA A 29 -23.46 -10.42 -22.13
CA ALA A 29 -22.32 -11.05 -22.77
C ALA A 29 -22.64 -12.50 -23.15
N GLN A 30 -22.25 -12.93 -24.36
CA GLN A 30 -22.58 -14.25 -24.88
C GLN A 30 -22.18 -15.39 -23.94
N GLY A 31 -21.01 -15.28 -23.29
CA GLY A 31 -20.53 -16.28 -22.32
C GLY A 31 -21.44 -16.39 -21.09
N LYS A 32 -21.95 -15.27 -20.58
CA LYS A 32 -22.85 -15.25 -19.42
C LYS A 32 -24.23 -15.79 -19.78
N ARG A 33 -24.80 -15.36 -20.92
CA ARG A 33 -26.07 -15.92 -21.46
C ARG A 33 -26.01 -17.44 -21.64
N ARG A 34 -24.90 -17.94 -22.21
CA ARG A 34 -24.67 -19.39 -22.38
C ARG A 34 -24.53 -20.10 -21.04
N TYR A 35 -23.81 -19.52 -20.08
CA TYR A 35 -23.63 -20.09 -18.74
C TYR A 35 -24.96 -20.22 -18.02
N ASP A 36 -25.77 -19.16 -18.02
CA ASP A 36 -27.06 -19.13 -17.31
C ASP A 36 -28.05 -20.14 -17.91
N ARG A 37 -28.11 -20.25 -19.24
CA ARG A 37 -28.90 -21.29 -19.92
C ARG A 37 -28.39 -22.71 -19.66
N LYS A 38 -27.07 -22.89 -19.49
CA LYS A 38 -26.52 -24.21 -19.13
C LYS A 38 -26.81 -24.55 -17.67
N GLN A 39 -26.85 -23.54 -16.81
CA GLN A 39 -27.03 -23.70 -15.37
C GLN A 39 -28.50 -23.84 -14.95
N SER A 40 -29.47 -23.48 -15.81
CA SER A 40 -30.89 -23.64 -15.55
C SER A 40 -31.33 -25.11 -15.58
N GLY A 41 -32.26 -25.48 -14.70
CA GLY A 41 -32.78 -26.84 -14.57
C GLY A 41 -32.11 -27.63 -13.45
N TYR A 42 -32.23 -28.97 -13.50
CA TYR A 42 -31.61 -29.88 -12.53
C TYR A 42 -30.22 -30.31 -13.01
N GLY A 43 -29.38 -30.81 -12.10
CA GLY A 43 -28.02 -31.30 -12.43
C GLY A 43 -26.86 -30.54 -11.77
N GLY A 44 -27.14 -29.61 -10.86
CA GLY A 44 -26.13 -28.97 -10.01
C GLY A 44 -25.18 -28.02 -10.77
N GLN A 45 -23.92 -27.96 -10.34
CA GLN A 45 -22.93 -27.01 -10.87
C GLN A 45 -22.34 -27.51 -12.21
N THR A 46 -22.58 -26.78 -13.31
CA THR A 46 -22.26 -27.28 -14.68
C THR A 46 -20.88 -26.90 -15.22
N LYS A 47 -20.12 -26.08 -14.48
CA LYS A 47 -18.79 -25.58 -14.84
C LYS A 47 -17.86 -25.60 -13.62
N PRO A 48 -16.56 -25.91 -13.82
CA PRO A 48 -15.63 -26.06 -12.71
C PRO A 48 -15.40 -24.74 -11.97
N VAL A 49 -15.42 -24.80 -10.63
CA VAL A 49 -15.04 -23.68 -9.76
C VAL A 49 -13.58 -23.85 -9.36
N PHE A 50 -12.78 -22.80 -9.53
CA PHE A 50 -11.36 -22.86 -9.22
C PHE A 50 -11.07 -22.56 -7.74
N HIS A 51 -10.62 -23.57 -6.99
CA HIS A 51 -10.37 -23.45 -5.54
C HIS A 51 -8.90 -23.18 -5.16
N LYS A 52 -7.92 -23.68 -5.93
CA LYS A 52 -6.49 -23.67 -5.55
C LYS A 52 -5.76 -22.38 -5.97
N LYS A 53 -6.08 -21.24 -5.35
CA LYS A 53 -5.43 -19.94 -5.65
C LYS A 53 -4.05 -19.85 -4.99
N ALA A 54 -2.99 -19.95 -5.78
CA ALA A 54 -1.61 -19.83 -5.29
C ALA A 54 -1.05 -18.39 -5.25
N LYS A 55 -1.57 -17.48 -6.09
CA LYS A 55 -1.01 -16.12 -6.22
C LYS A 55 -1.66 -15.17 -5.21
N THR A 56 -0.84 -14.52 -4.39
CA THR A 56 -1.27 -13.55 -3.36
C THR A 56 -1.47 -12.14 -3.89
N THR A 57 -0.72 -11.74 -4.92
CA THR A 57 -0.77 -10.40 -5.52
C THR A 57 -1.25 -10.41 -6.97
N LYS A 58 -1.75 -9.29 -7.45
CA LYS A 58 -2.17 -9.07 -8.85
C LYS A 58 -1.13 -8.23 -9.59
N LYS A 59 -1.12 -8.29 -10.92
CA LYS A 59 -0.37 -7.30 -11.71
C LYS A 59 -1.14 -5.98 -11.65
N VAL A 60 -0.49 -4.91 -11.23
CA VAL A 60 -1.11 -3.59 -11.23
C VAL A 60 -1.08 -3.05 -12.66
N VAL A 61 -2.24 -2.62 -13.16
CA VAL A 61 -2.35 -1.97 -14.47
C VAL A 61 -2.64 -0.51 -14.24
N LEU A 62 -1.88 0.35 -14.90
CA LEU A 62 -2.06 1.79 -14.91
C LEU A 62 -2.87 2.19 -16.13
N ARG A 63 -3.82 3.09 -15.91
CA ARG A 63 -4.55 3.77 -16.97
C ARG A 63 -3.95 5.17 -17.13
N LEU A 64 -3.30 5.38 -18.26
CA LEU A 64 -2.74 6.67 -18.65
C LEU A 64 -3.75 7.41 -19.53
N GLU A 65 -4.18 8.58 -19.09
CA GLU A 65 -5.07 9.45 -19.85
C GLU A 65 -4.29 10.66 -20.38
N CYS A 66 -4.28 10.84 -21.71
CA CYS A 66 -3.65 12.00 -22.33
C CYS A 66 -4.45 13.27 -22.01
N THR A 67 -3.75 14.32 -21.59
CA THR A 67 -4.37 15.62 -21.27
C THR A 67 -4.93 16.34 -22.51
N VAL A 68 -4.33 16.13 -23.68
CA VAL A 68 -4.69 16.83 -24.93
C VAL A 68 -5.81 16.10 -25.68
N CYS A 69 -5.61 14.82 -26.02
CA CYS A 69 -6.56 14.07 -26.87
C CYS A 69 -7.49 13.13 -26.08
N LYS A 70 -7.37 13.08 -24.74
CA LYS A 70 -8.15 12.19 -23.85
C LYS A 70 -8.04 10.70 -24.18
N TYR A 71 -7.08 10.31 -25.04
CA TYR A 71 -6.80 8.93 -25.37
C TYR A 71 -6.29 8.19 -24.12
N LYS A 72 -6.77 6.96 -23.94
CA LYS A 72 -6.51 6.16 -22.74
C LYS A 72 -5.73 4.92 -23.13
N MET A 73 -4.57 4.73 -22.51
CA MET A 73 -3.72 3.54 -22.72
C MET A 73 -3.47 2.82 -21.41
N GLN A 74 -3.19 1.52 -21.50
CA GLN A 74 -2.95 0.65 -20.35
C GLN A 74 -1.50 0.20 -20.33
N LEU A 75 -0.85 0.31 -19.16
CA LEU A 75 0.49 -0.22 -18.92
C LEU A 75 0.45 -1.18 -17.73
N ALA A 76 0.94 -2.41 -17.93
CA ALA A 76 1.02 -3.40 -16.88
C ALA A 76 2.39 -3.34 -16.19
N LEU A 77 2.38 -3.26 -14.85
CA LEU A 77 3.58 -3.35 -14.02
C LEU A 77 3.86 -4.80 -13.59
N LYS A 78 5.05 -5.00 -13.01
CA LYS A 78 5.38 -6.22 -12.27
C LYS A 78 4.46 -6.35 -11.04
N ARG A 79 4.40 -7.55 -10.44
CA ARG A 79 3.58 -7.80 -9.25
C ARG A 79 4.24 -7.15 -8.03
N CYS A 80 3.47 -6.39 -7.26
CA CYS A 80 3.91 -5.72 -6.03
C CYS A 80 2.88 -6.00 -4.92
N LYS A 81 3.31 -6.00 -3.64
CA LYS A 81 2.40 -6.16 -2.48
C LYS A 81 1.75 -4.84 -2.11
N HIS A 82 2.57 -3.80 -1.93
CA HIS A 82 2.13 -2.44 -1.66
C HIS A 82 2.38 -1.59 -2.89
N PHE A 83 1.38 -0.83 -3.30
CA PHE A 83 1.46 0.04 -4.46
C PHE A 83 0.68 1.31 -4.19
N GLU A 84 1.40 2.43 -4.21
CA GLU A 84 0.86 3.75 -3.92
C GLU A 84 1.15 4.67 -5.11
N LEU A 85 0.14 5.43 -5.53
CA LEU A 85 0.31 6.47 -6.54
C LEU A 85 0.54 7.80 -5.85
N GLY A 86 1.58 8.53 -6.26
CA GLY A 86 1.79 9.91 -5.82
C GLY A 86 2.37 10.05 -4.41
N GLY A 87 2.97 8.99 -3.86
CA GLY A 87 3.67 9.08 -2.58
C GLY A 87 4.83 10.08 -2.60
N GLU A 88 5.20 10.56 -1.42
CA GLU A 88 6.30 11.49 -1.24
C GLU A 88 7.63 10.85 -1.65
N LYS A 89 8.48 11.64 -2.30
CA LYS A 89 9.82 11.18 -2.66
C LYS A 89 10.63 11.09 -1.37
N LYS A 90 11.18 9.92 -1.10
CA LYS A 90 12.09 9.73 0.04
C LYS A 90 13.30 10.66 -0.10
N THR A 91 13.56 11.48 0.91
CA THR A 91 14.76 12.32 0.99
C THR A 91 15.98 11.44 1.26
N LYS A 92 17.09 11.72 0.56
CA LYS A 92 18.36 11.01 0.79
C LYS A 92 19.03 11.60 2.05
N GLY A 93 19.33 10.78 3.05
CA GLY A 93 20.09 11.20 4.24
C GLY A 93 19.28 11.83 5.37
N ALA A 94 17.95 11.81 5.33
CA ALA A 94 17.16 12.22 6.49
C ALA A 94 17.35 11.21 7.63
N ALA A 95 17.83 11.70 8.78
CA ALA A 95 17.86 10.92 10.00
C ALA A 95 16.43 10.52 10.36
N LEU A 96 16.22 9.23 10.64
CA LEU A 96 14.98 8.77 11.23
C LEU A 96 14.85 9.48 12.58
N GLN A 97 13.78 10.28 12.74
CA GLN A 97 13.51 11.03 13.95
C GLN A 97 13.25 10.05 15.11
N PHE A 98 14.29 9.72 15.87
CA PHE A 98 14.18 8.88 17.07
C PHE A 98 14.30 9.67 18.37
N VAL A 99 14.48 11.00 18.33
CA VAL A 99 14.70 11.81 19.55
C VAL A 99 14.08 13.21 19.41
N SER A 100 12.83 13.33 19.85
CA SER A 100 12.16 14.62 20.10
C SER A 100 11.13 14.47 21.24
N VAL A 101 11.45 13.74 22.30
CA VAL A 101 10.61 13.68 23.51
C VAL A 101 11.37 14.04 24.80
N VAL A 102 12.70 14.25 24.77
CA VAL A 102 13.49 14.41 26.01
C VAL A 102 14.02 15.83 26.28
N VAL A 103 13.98 16.77 25.33
CA VAL A 103 14.63 18.11 25.50
C VAL A 103 13.62 19.26 25.61
N MET A 104 12.54 19.07 26.36
CA MET A 104 11.61 20.17 26.72
C MET A 104 11.50 20.39 28.24
N LEU A 105 12.32 19.71 29.07
CA LEU A 105 12.21 19.81 30.54
C LEU A 105 13.38 20.54 31.24
N VAL A 106 14.37 21.12 30.54
CA VAL A 106 15.61 21.62 31.21
C VAL A 106 15.89 23.12 30.97
N TRP A 107 14.99 23.90 30.35
CA TRP A 107 15.24 25.32 30.09
C TRP A 107 14.13 26.24 30.58
N SER A 108 13.72 26.08 31.84
CA SER A 108 13.17 27.17 32.63
C SER A 108 13.39 26.90 34.11
N VAL A 109 13.85 27.94 34.80
CA VAL A 109 13.96 28.10 36.26
C VAL A 109 15.32 27.69 36.88
N ALA A 110 16.28 28.59 36.75
CA ALA A 110 17.21 28.90 37.83
C ALA A 110 17.06 30.39 38.17
N ASP A 111 16.28 30.71 39.23
CA ASP A 111 16.70 31.59 40.34
C ASP A 111 15.56 31.82 41.36
N LEU A 112 15.59 31.07 42.46
CA LEU A 112 15.51 31.47 43.90
C LEU A 112 14.99 30.30 44.78
N ARG A 113 15.78 29.92 45.79
CA ARG A 113 15.61 28.84 46.79
C ARG A 113 14.54 29.19 47.89
N PRO A 114 14.42 28.44 49.02
CA PRO A 114 13.84 27.11 49.24
C PRO A 114 12.82 27.09 50.42
N VAL A 115 11.80 26.23 50.42
CA VAL A 115 11.20 25.77 51.70
C VAL A 115 10.85 24.28 51.61
N ILE A 116 11.36 23.58 52.59
CA ILE A 116 11.25 22.16 52.95
C ILE A 116 9.78 21.75 53.07
N VAL A 117 9.36 20.69 52.36
CA VAL A 117 8.52 19.64 52.96
C VAL A 117 8.91 18.29 52.37
N SER A 118 9.49 17.49 53.23
CA SER A 118 9.76 16.06 53.12
C SER A 118 8.53 15.28 52.67
N PHE A 119 8.69 14.24 51.84
CA PHE A 119 8.06 12.91 51.95
C PHE A 119 8.62 12.06 50.80
N LEU A 120 9.71 11.34 51.05
CA LEU A 120 9.72 9.93 51.43
C LEU A 120 9.69 8.99 50.19
N SER A 121 10.91 8.73 49.70
CA SER A 121 11.49 7.42 49.36
C SER A 121 10.76 6.38 48.49
N VAL A 122 11.62 5.62 47.79
CA VAL A 122 11.47 4.27 47.21
C VAL A 122 11.16 4.26 45.71
N SER A 123 11.92 3.61 44.82
CA SER A 123 13.27 3.05 44.84
C SER A 123 13.68 2.74 43.40
N LEU A 124 14.97 2.87 43.10
CA LEU A 124 15.63 2.24 41.95
C LEU A 124 15.33 0.73 41.87
N CYS A 125 15.17 0.20 40.65
CA CYS A 125 15.90 -1.00 40.18
C CYS A 125 15.64 -1.16 38.67
N SER A 126 16.57 -0.77 37.80
CA SER A 126 17.68 -1.61 37.31
C SER A 126 17.29 -2.52 36.13
N SER A 127 17.73 -2.10 34.94
CA SER A 127 18.58 -2.88 34.04
C SER A 127 18.26 -4.37 33.81
N SER A 128 17.98 -4.75 32.57
CA SER A 128 18.57 -5.95 31.94
C SER A 128 18.38 -5.94 30.43
N LEU A 129 19.43 -5.47 29.77
CA LEU A 129 19.75 -5.74 28.38
C LEU A 129 20.66 -6.98 28.38
N VAL A 130 20.15 -8.19 28.11
CA VAL A 130 21.01 -9.31 27.67
C VAL A 130 20.25 -10.17 26.65
N CYS A 131 20.81 -10.15 25.44
CA CYS A 131 20.88 -11.18 24.41
C CYS A 131 20.32 -12.58 24.78
N HIS A 132 19.54 -13.20 23.87
CA HIS A 132 20.13 -14.19 22.94
C HIS A 132 19.12 -14.68 21.90
N ALA A 133 19.71 -15.07 20.77
CA ALA A 133 19.12 -15.65 19.59
C ALA A 133 18.23 -16.88 19.84
N LEU A 134 17.21 -17.05 18.98
CA LEU A 134 16.79 -18.28 18.28
C LEU A 134 15.27 -18.32 18.11
N CYS A 135 14.79 -17.82 16.97
CA CYS A 135 13.56 -18.37 16.40
C CYS A 135 13.72 -18.49 14.88
N ARG A 136 14.63 -19.39 14.47
CA ARG A 136 14.50 -20.10 13.20
C ARG A 136 13.51 -21.25 13.42
N ARG A 137 12.67 -21.47 12.39
CA ARG A 137 11.80 -22.62 12.10
C ARG A 137 10.32 -22.45 12.48
N ARG A 138 9.55 -21.95 11.50
CA ARG A 138 8.36 -22.66 11.02
C ARG A 138 8.06 -22.30 9.56
N ALA A 139 8.41 -23.25 8.68
CA ALA A 139 7.69 -23.74 7.49
C ALA A 139 7.17 -22.75 6.43
N PRO A 140 6.94 -23.16 5.16
CA PRO A 140 6.99 -24.52 4.60
C PRO A 140 8.30 -24.91 3.91
#